data_AF-A0A832VVN6-F1
#
_entry.id   AF-A0A832VVN6-F1
#
_cell.length_a   1.000
_cell.length_b   1.000
_cell.length_c   1.000
_cell.angle_alpha   90.00
_cell.angle_beta   90.00
_cell.angle_gamma   90.00
#
_symmetry.space_group_name_H-M   'P 1'
#
loop_
_entity.id
_entity.type
_entity.pdbx_description
1 polymer ?
#
loop_
_entity_poly.entity_id
_entity_poly.type
_entity_poly.pdbx_seq_one_letter_code
_entity_poly.pdbx_strand_id
1 'polypeptide(L)' 'MDHPPSVLYLEHDGKVLLVDKDGNGPFLPSTNRIGTTKYRFPTPEEANGLDLTWVVKNRFHFMGIEVI' A
#
# COMPACT_ATOMS: atom_id res chain seq x y z
N MET A 1 -17.54 -4.35 -0.14
CA MET A 1 -16.40 -3.50 0.25
C MET A 1 -15.22 -4.44 0.26
N ASP A 2 -14.72 -4.67 -0.94
CA ASP A 2 -13.92 -5.83 -1.28
C ASP A 2 -12.48 -5.39 -1.14
N HIS A 3 -11.88 -5.74 0.01
CA HIS A 3 -10.45 -5.54 0.19
C HIS A 3 -9.70 -6.66 -0.55
N PRO A 4 -8.66 -6.32 -1.33
CA PRO A 4 -7.89 -7.31 -2.07
C PRO A 4 -7.21 -8.30 -1.11
N PRO A 5 -7.01 -9.56 -1.53
CA PRO A 5 -6.45 -10.61 -0.68
C PRO A 5 -4.98 -10.39 -0.33
N SER A 6 -4.25 -9.59 -1.12
CA SER A 6 -2.84 -9.28 -0.89
C SER A 6 -2.57 -7.79 -1.07
N VAL A 7 -1.81 -7.18 -0.15
CA VAL A 7 -1.39 -5.77 -0.19
C VAL A 7 0.11 -5.64 0.08
N LEU A 8 0.71 -4.58 -0.44
CA LEU A 8 2.14 -4.31 -0.34
C LEU A 8 2.46 -3.22 0.68
N TYR A 9 3.32 -3.54 1.63
CA TYR A 9 3.90 -2.59 2.54
C TYR A 9 5.26 -2.11 2.00
N LEU A 10 5.19 -1.07 1.15
CA LEU A 10 6.38 -0.46 0.57
C LEU A 10 6.93 0.64 1.47
N GLU A 11 8.11 0.43 2.05
CA GLU A 11 8.87 1.47 2.75
C GLU A 11 10.09 1.90 1.90
N HIS A 12 10.16 3.19 1.57
CA HIS A 12 11.31 3.80 0.92
C HIS A 12 11.69 5.09 1.65
N ASP A 13 12.96 5.23 2.05
CA ASP A 13 13.47 6.42 2.76
C ASP A 13 12.67 6.76 4.05
N GLY A 14 12.25 5.73 4.80
CA GLY A 14 11.45 5.87 6.02
C GLY A 14 10.00 6.30 5.80
N LYS A 15 9.51 6.27 4.55
CA LYS A 15 8.13 6.62 4.18
C LYS A 15 7.44 5.42 3.56
N VAL A 16 6.17 5.23 3.92
CA VAL A 16 5.32 4.25 3.26
C VAL A 16 4.70 4.82 1.99
N LEU A 17 4.47 3.98 0.99
CA LEU A 17 3.74 4.35 -0.21
C LEU A 17 2.28 3.94 -0.08
N LEU A 18 1.38 4.87 -0.38
CA LEU A 18 -0.05 4.66 -0.32
C LEU A 18 -0.69 4.99 -1.68
N VAL A 19 -1.79 4.31 -1.99
CA VAL A 19 -2.64 4.60 -3.15
C VAL A 19 -4.03 4.98 -2.70
N ASP A 20 -4.80 5.66 -3.55
CA ASP A 20 -6.21 5.93 -3.29
C ASP A 20 -7.09 4.68 -3.53
N LYS A 21 -8.41 4.82 -3.41
CA LYS A 21 -9.37 3.72 -3.63
C LYS A 21 -9.33 3.16 -5.06
N ASP A 22 -8.99 3.98 -6.04
CA ASP A 22 -8.88 3.61 -7.46
C ASP A 22 -7.48 3.10 -7.83
N GLY A 23 -6.54 3.11 -6.88
CA GLY A 23 -5.17 2.66 -7.11
C GLY A 23 -4.23 3.71 -7.69
N ASN A 24 -4.69 4.97 -7.79
CA ASN A 24 -3.80 6.06 -8.17
C ASN A 24 -2.90 6.42 -7.00
N GLY A 25 -1.68 6.80 -7.32
CA GLY A 25 -0.63 7.15 -6.38
C GLY A 25 0.67 7.43 -7.13
N PRO A 26 1.82 7.43 -6.46
CA PRO A 26 2.01 7.19 -5.03
C PRO A 26 1.75 8.43 -4.15
N PHE A 27 1.08 8.22 -3.03
CA PHE A 27 0.87 9.23 -2.00
C PHE A 27 1.75 8.94 -0.78
N LEU A 28 2.41 9.98 -0.27
CA LEU A 28 3.16 9.91 0.97
C LEU A 28 2.23 10.09 2.18
N PRO A 29 2.47 9.36 3.29
CA PRO A 29 1.77 9.58 4.54
C PRO A 29 2.02 11.01 5.02
N SER A 30 0.96 11.73 5.33
CA SER A 30 1.05 13.04 5.97
C SER A 30 0.67 12.90 7.44
N THR A 31 1.59 13.26 8.33
CA THR A 31 1.35 13.29 9.78
C THR A 31 0.18 14.23 10.09
N ASN A 32 -0.58 13.89 11.15
CA ASN A 32 -1.65 14.74 11.68
C ASN A 32 -2.89 14.90 10.78
N ARG A 33 -3.08 13.99 9.82
CA ARG A 33 -4.27 13.97 8.95
C ARG A 33 -5.44 13.31 9.68
N ILE A 34 -6.29 14.14 10.28
CA ILE A 34 -7.54 13.74 10.94
C ILE A 34 -8.72 13.87 9.95
N GLY A 35 -9.31 12.75 9.54
CA GLY A 35 -10.43 12.69 8.59
C GLY A 35 -10.64 11.29 8.00
N THR A 36 -11.59 11.14 7.08
CA THR A 36 -11.84 9.85 6.40
C THR A 36 -10.61 9.42 5.60
N THR A 37 -10.00 8.30 5.97
CA THR A 37 -8.86 7.71 5.28
C THR A 37 -9.30 7.20 3.91
N LYS A 38 -8.91 7.91 2.84
CA LYS A 38 -9.15 7.50 1.45
C LYS A 38 -7.99 6.71 0.83
N TYR A 39 -6.96 6.41 1.61
CA TYR A 39 -5.73 5.77 1.15
C TYR A 39 -5.62 4.35 1.69
N ARG A 40 -5.03 3.48 0.87
CA ARG A 40 -4.73 2.08 1.17
C ARG A 40 -3.31 1.75 0.74
N PHE A 41 -2.84 0.58 1.13
CA PHE A 41 -1.62 0.01 0.57
C PHE A 41 -1.86 -0.45 -0.87
N PRO A 42 -0.91 -0.22 -1.80
CA PRO A 42 -1.01 -0.73 -3.15
C PRO A 42 -1.00 -2.26 -3.16
N THR A 43 -1.63 -2.86 -4.16
CA THR A 43 -1.41 -4.25 -4.53
C THR A 43 -0.11 -4.40 -5.33
N PRO A 44 0.43 -5.62 -5.48
CA PRO A 44 1.59 -5.87 -6.33
C PRO A 44 1.42 -5.35 -7.77
N GLU A 45 0.21 -5.49 -8.31
CA GLU A 45 -0.14 -5.06 -9.67
C GLU A 45 -0.13 -3.54 -9.81
N GLU A 46 -0.71 -2.82 -8.84
CA GLU A 46 -0.67 -1.35 -8.78
C GLU A 46 0.76 -0.83 -8.62
N ALA A 47 1.57 -1.45 -7.74
CA ALA A 47 2.96 -1.07 -7.56
C ALA A 47 3.79 -1.26 -8.85
N ASN A 48 3.55 -2.35 -9.58
CA ASN A 48 4.18 -2.59 -10.88
C ASN A 48 3.70 -1.58 -11.95
N GLY A 49 2.43 -1.20 -11.94
CA GLY A 49 1.89 -0.15 -12.82
C GLY A 49 2.46 1.25 -12.55
N LEU A 50 2.95 1.49 -11.33
CA LEU A 50 3.64 2.72 -10.93
C LEU A 50 5.16 2.70 -11.22
N ASP A 51 5.66 1.69 -11.94
CA ASP A 51 7.09 1.49 -12.23
C ASP A 51 7.96 1.40 -10.95
N LEU A 52 7.36 0.93 -9.85
CA LEU A 52 8.06 0.79 -8.57
C LEU A 52 8.78 -0.57 -8.52
N THR A 53 10.09 -0.53 -8.31
CA THR A 53 10.87 -1.74 -8.03
C THR A 53 10.86 -2.02 -6.54
N TRP A 54 10.43 -3.21 -6.15
CA TRP A 54 10.37 -3.63 -4.74
C TRP A 54 10.87 -5.06 -4.56
N VAL A 55 11.28 -5.37 -3.33
CA VAL A 55 11.74 -6.71 -2.94
C VAL A 55 11.00 -7.11 -1.67
N VAL A 56 10.54 -8.36 -1.64
CA VAL A 56 9.88 -8.93 -0.46
C VAL A 56 10.89 -8.97 0.70
N LYS A 57 10.65 -8.16 1.72
CA LYS A 57 11.43 -8.20 2.96
C LYS A 57 10.75 -9.03 4.04
N ASN A 58 9.42 -9.00 4.09
CA ASN A 58 8.65 -9.70 5.09
C ASN A 58 7.32 -10.16 4.49
N ARG A 59 6.77 -11.29 4.96
CA ARG A 59 5.43 -11.74 4.55
C ARG A 59 4.67 -12.16 5.78
N PHE A 60 3.51 -11.56 6.00
CA PHE A 60 2.66 -11.92 7.12
C PHE A 60 1.20 -11.97 6.71
N HIS A 61 0.46 -12.86 7.35
CA HIS A 61 -0.95 -13.07 7.09
C HIS A 61 -1.75 -12.50 8.26
N PHE A 62 -2.58 -11.49 8.01
CA PHE A 62 -3.37 -10.83 9.03
C PHE A 62 -4.85 -10.87 8.64
N MET A 63 -5.67 -11.54 9.44
CA MET A 63 -7.13 -11.60 9.26
C MET A 63 -7.58 -12.05 7.84
N GLY A 64 -6.84 -12.94 7.19
CA GLY A 64 -7.17 -13.42 5.84
C GLY A 64 -6.58 -12.57 4.70
N ILE A 65 -5.78 -11.55 5.02
CA ILE A 65 -5.10 -10.67 4.08
C ILE A 65 -3.60 -10.96 4.16
N GLU A 66 -2.97 -11.17 3.02
CA GLU A 66 -1.52 -11.29 2.91
C GLU A 66 -0.87 -9.91 2.76
N VAL A 67 0.12 -9.62 3.60
CA VAL A 67 0.90 -8.38 3.54
C VAL A 67 2.34 -8.73 3.19
N ILE A 68 2.84 -8.09 2.14
CA ILE A 68 4.12 -8.37 1.47
C ILE A 68 5.05 -7.15 1.49
#